data_AF-A0A2D8A7S9-F1
#
_entry.id   AF-A0A2D8A7S9-F1
#
_cell.length_a   1.000
_cell.length_b   1.000
_cell.length_c   1.000
_cell.angle_alpha   90.00
_cell.angle_beta   90.00
_cell.angle_gamma   90.00
#
_symmetry.space_group_name_H-M   'P 1'
#
loop_
_entity.id
_entity.type
_entity.pdbx_description
1 polymer ?
#
loop_
_entity_poly.entity_id
_entity_poly.type
_entity_poly.pdbx_seq_one_letter_code
_entity_poly.pdbx_strand_id
1 'polypeptide(L)'
;MFTCLPHCQISELGLLDWGLLIAFGISVFMLSTLWRRWAFSRESHTPEHLRWHLPRFIYVLFVTAMLTLLPVATFLGSDSGYWYGKFFLLPTAAVAYFAWLIVDINDPDKQ
;
A
#
# COMPACT_ATOMS: atom_id res chain seq x y z
N MET A 1 8.54 17.25 2.52
CA MET A 1 8.69 18.44 1.66
C MET A 1 10.17 18.74 1.64
N PHE A 2 10.85 18.50 0.52
CA PHE A 2 12.31 18.70 0.43
C PHE A 2 12.62 20.18 0.56
N THR A 3 13.73 20.51 1.21
CA THR A 3 14.07 21.91 1.53
C THR A 3 14.39 22.77 0.29
N CYS A 4 14.62 22.15 -0.86
CA CYS A 4 15.07 22.76 -2.11
C CYS A 4 14.01 22.85 -3.24
N LEU A 5 12.72 22.66 -2.94
CA LEU A 5 11.66 22.91 -3.95
C LEU A 5 11.67 24.39 -4.39
N PRO A 6 11.52 24.72 -5.70
CA PRO A 6 11.05 23.87 -6.79
C PRO A 6 12.12 23.37 -7.78
N HIS A 7 13.41 23.68 -7.60
CA HIS A 7 14.45 23.44 -8.62
C HIS A 7 15.46 22.34 -8.26
N CYS A 8 15.05 21.37 -7.46
CA CYS A 8 15.99 20.38 -6.94
C CYS A 8 16.29 19.26 -7.94
N GLN A 9 17.55 19.17 -8.39
CA GLN A 9 18.08 17.96 -9.03
C GLN A 9 18.47 16.94 -7.95
N ILE A 10 18.41 15.63 -8.24
CA ILE A 10 18.74 14.58 -7.26
C ILE A 10 20.16 14.75 -6.67
N SER A 11 21.07 15.35 -7.45
CA SER A 11 22.44 15.69 -7.06
C SER A 11 22.55 16.79 -6.00
N GLU A 12 21.49 17.57 -5.76
CA GLU A 12 21.48 18.69 -4.79
C GLU A 12 20.80 18.33 -3.46
N LEU A 13 20.32 17.09 -3.29
CA LEU A 13 19.76 16.67 -2.02
C LEU A 13 20.84 16.68 -0.93
N GLY A 14 20.63 17.52 0.08
CA GLY A 14 21.48 17.54 1.26
C GLY A 14 21.39 16.23 2.04
N LEU A 15 22.38 15.99 2.91
CA LEU A 15 22.44 14.80 3.78
C LEU A 15 21.16 14.64 4.63
N LEU A 16 20.51 15.75 4.99
CA LEU A 16 19.25 15.78 5.74
C LEU A 16 18.06 15.29 4.90
N ASP A 17 17.98 15.67 3.61
CA ASP A 17 16.92 15.22 2.70
C ASP A 17 17.03 13.71 2.42
N TRP A 18 18.25 13.19 2.28
CA TRP A 18 18.52 11.74 2.19
C TRP A 18 18.16 11.01 3.49
N GLY A 19 18.51 11.58 4.65
CA GLY A 19 18.13 11.05 5.95
C GLY A 19 16.62 10.92 6.11
N LEU A 20 15.86 11.94 5.68
CA LEU A 20 14.39 11.91 5.68
C LEU A 20 13.83 10.85 4.73
N LEU A 21 14.40 10.70 3.53
CA LEU A 21 13.97 9.68 2.57
C LEU A 21 14.18 8.26 3.12
N ILE A 22 15.35 8.00 3.73
CA ILE A 22 15.65 6.71 4.37
C ILE A 22 14.71 6.46 5.54
N ALA A 23 14.52 7.45 6.42
CA ALA A 23 13.62 7.34 7.57
C ALA A 23 12.16 7.08 7.14
N PHE A 24 11.72 7.73 6.06
CA PHE A 24 10.41 7.47 5.45
C PHE A 24 10.32 6.03 4.93
N GLY A 25 11.33 5.56 4.20
CA GLY A 25 11.39 4.17 3.72
C GLY A 25 11.33 3.14 4.85
N ILE A 26 12.10 3.35 5.92
CA ILE A 26 12.07 2.49 7.12
C ILE A 26 10.68 2.52 7.77
N SER A 27 10.06 3.69 7.88
CA SER A 27 8.73 3.84 8.47
C SER A 27 7.67 3.09 7.67
N VAL A 28 7.69 3.20 6.34
CA VAL A 28 6.80 2.46 5.45
C VAL A 28 7.01 0.95 5.59
N PHE A 29 8.27 0.50 5.65
CA PHE A 29 8.61 -0.91 5.84
C PHE A 29 8.10 -1.46 7.18
N MET A 30 8.32 -0.73 8.27
CA MET A 30 7.85 -1.11 9.61
C MET A 30 6.33 -1.16 9.69
N LEU A 31 5.65 -0.13 9.17
CA LEU A 31 4.19 -0.10 9.10
C LEU A 31 3.65 -1.27 8.27
N SER A 32 4.18 -1.48 7.07
CA SER A 32 3.77 -2.60 6.21
C SER A 32 3.93 -3.95 6.92
N THR A 33 5.04 -4.16 7.64
CA THR A 33 5.29 -5.39 8.40
C THR A 33 4.31 -5.57 9.56
N LEU A 34 4.01 -4.50 10.31
CA LEU A 34 3.05 -4.52 11.41
C LEU A 34 1.64 -4.86 10.91
N TRP A 35 1.19 -4.16 9.85
CA TRP A 35 -0.11 -4.38 9.24
C TRP A 35 -0.24 -5.77 8.65
N ARG A 36 0.81 -6.30 8.01
CA ARG A 36 0.86 -7.69 7.53
C ARG A 36 0.69 -8.67 8.68
N ARG A 37 1.49 -8.55 9.74
CA ARG A 37 1.39 -9.45 10.90
C ARG A 37 0.00 -9.42 11.52
N TRP A 38 -0.59 -8.24 11.67
CA TRP A 38 -1.96 -8.11 12.16
C TRP A 38 -2.99 -8.73 11.21
N ALA A 39 -2.83 -8.52 9.90
CA ALA A 39 -3.77 -8.99 8.89
C ALA A 39 -3.84 -10.52 8.82
N PHE A 40 -2.69 -11.18 9.01
CA PHE A 40 -2.54 -12.62 8.89
C PHE A 40 -2.46 -13.36 10.24
N SER A 41 -2.46 -12.67 11.39
CA SER A 41 -2.43 -13.34 12.71
C SER A 41 -3.70 -14.11 13.07
N ARG A 42 -4.80 -13.89 12.34
CA ARG A 42 -6.10 -14.52 12.59
C ARG A 42 -6.28 -15.78 11.74
N GLU A 43 -5.39 -16.75 11.91
CA GLU A 43 -5.45 -18.05 11.22
C GLU A 43 -6.50 -19.00 11.82
N SER A 44 -7.00 -18.70 13.03
CA SER A 44 -8.04 -19.50 13.70
C SER A 44 -9.42 -19.43 13.05
N HIS A 45 -9.62 -18.60 12.03
CA HIS A 45 -10.89 -18.45 11.33
C HIS A 45 -10.79 -19.11 9.96
N THR A 46 -11.84 -19.82 9.54
CA THR A 46 -11.92 -20.38 8.19
C THR A 46 -12.16 -19.27 7.15
N PRO A 47 -11.78 -19.51 5.87
CA PRO A 47 -12.01 -18.55 4.78
C PRO A 47 -13.48 -18.17 4.60
N GLU A 48 -14.43 -18.98 5.06
CA GLU A 48 -15.87 -18.69 4.96
C GLU A 48 -16.31 -17.52 5.86
N HIS A 49 -15.51 -17.16 6.87
CA HIS A 49 -15.86 -16.12 7.81
C HIS A 49 -15.38 -14.74 7.36
N LEU A 50 -16.27 -13.75 7.40
CA LEU A 50 -15.94 -12.33 7.14
C LEU A 50 -14.77 -11.82 8.02
N ARG A 51 -14.62 -12.37 9.23
CA ARG A 51 -13.52 -12.03 10.16
C ARG A 51 -12.14 -12.44 9.66
N TRP A 52 -12.06 -13.41 8.74
CA TRP A 52 -10.84 -13.80 8.05
C TRP A 52 -10.53 -12.83 6.90
N HIS A 53 -11.56 -12.42 6.14
CA HIS A 53 -11.41 -11.53 4.99
C HIS A 53 -11.09 -10.08 5.37
N LEU A 54 -11.83 -9.51 6.32
CA LEU A 54 -11.75 -8.08 6.66
C LEU A 54 -10.32 -7.58 6.93
N PRO A 55 -9.52 -8.19 7.83
CA PRO A 55 -8.18 -7.68 8.12
C PRO A 55 -7.23 -7.80 6.92
N ARG A 56 -7.38 -8.85 6.09
CA ARG A 56 -6.61 -9.04 4.85
C ARG A 56 -7.00 -8.05 3.76
N PHE A 57 -8.29 -7.77 3.62
CA PHE A 57 -8.80 -6.76 2.69
C PHE A 57 -8.27 -5.36 3.05
N ILE A 58 -8.30 -5.00 4.34
CA ILE A 58 -7.75 -3.71 4.80
C ILE A 58 -6.25 -3.61 4.49
N TYR A 59 -5.50 -4.71 4.66
CA TYR A 59 -4.08 -4.73 4.28
C TYR A 59 -3.87 -4.54 2.77
N VAL A 60 -4.65 -5.23 1.93
CA VAL A 60 -4.60 -5.04 0.46
C VAL A 60 -4.97 -3.61 0.07
N LEU A 61 -5.98 -3.01 0.71
CA LEU A 61 -6.35 -1.62 0.50
C LEU A 61 -5.20 -0.66 0.85
N PHE A 62 -4.53 -0.88 1.99
CA PHE A 62 -3.37 -0.09 2.42
C PHE A 62 -2.23 -0.18 1.40
N VAL A 63 -1.85 -1.40 0.98
CA VAL A 63 -0.80 -1.62 -0.02
C VAL A 63 -1.17 -0.97 -1.35
N THR A 64 -2.41 -1.16 -1.81
CA THR A 64 -2.91 -0.55 -3.05
C THR A 64 -2.82 0.97 -2.97
N ALA A 65 -3.25 1.57 -1.87
CA ALA A 65 -3.18 3.02 -1.66
C ALA A 65 -1.73 3.54 -1.74
N MET A 66 -0.80 2.88 -1.04
CA MET A 66 0.62 3.25 -1.05
C MET A 66 1.25 3.14 -2.44
N LEU A 67 0.89 2.12 -3.21
CA LEU A 67 1.44 1.88 -4.54
C LEU A 67 0.83 2.74 -5.63
N THR A 68 -0.40 3.23 -5.47
CA THR A 68 -1.15 3.85 -6.58
C THR A 68 -1.48 5.31 -6.37
N LEU A 69 -1.77 5.79 -5.15
CA LEU A 69 -2.14 7.19 -4.93
C LEU A 69 -1.03 8.16 -5.31
N LEU A 70 0.19 7.88 -4.84
CA LEU A 70 1.33 8.76 -5.11
C LEU A 70 1.69 8.78 -6.60
N PRO A 71 1.82 7.63 -7.29
CA PRO A 71 2.04 7.64 -8.75
C PRO A 71 0.92 8.32 -9.52
N VAL A 72 -0.36 8.05 -9.21
CA VAL A 72 -1.48 8.69 -9.90
C VAL A 72 -1.43 10.20 -9.72
N ALA A 73 -1.23 10.70 -8.50
CA ALA A 73 -1.13 12.13 -8.24
C ALA A 73 0.09 12.78 -8.91
N THR A 74 1.21 12.04 -9.00
CA THR A 74 2.47 12.55 -9.54
C THR A 74 2.47 12.58 -11.07
N PHE A 75 1.99 11.51 -11.71
CA PHE A 75 2.06 11.36 -13.16
C PHE A 75 0.81 11.88 -13.89
N LEU A 76 -0.36 11.83 -13.25
CA LEU A 76 -1.64 12.25 -13.84
C LEU A 76 -2.16 13.57 -13.25
N GLY A 77 -1.41 14.18 -12.33
CA GLY A 77 -1.77 15.43 -11.65
C GLY A 77 -2.57 15.24 -10.37
N SER A 78 -2.58 16.27 -9.52
CA SER A 78 -3.20 16.25 -8.20
C SER A 78 -4.70 15.94 -8.25
N ASP A 79 -5.40 16.48 -9.25
CA ASP A 79 -6.84 16.27 -9.43
C ASP A 79 -7.15 14.80 -9.73
N SER A 80 -6.36 14.17 -10.60
CA SER A 80 -6.46 12.73 -10.86
C SER A 80 -6.20 11.91 -9.61
N GLY A 81 -5.24 12.30 -8.77
CA GLY A 81 -4.99 11.69 -7.46
C GLY A 81 -6.21 11.77 -6.53
N TYR A 82 -6.88 12.92 -6.47
CA TYR A 82 -8.10 13.11 -5.69
C TYR A 82 -9.25 12.23 -6.20
N TRP A 83 -9.55 12.27 -7.50
CA TRP A 83 -10.64 11.47 -8.09
C TRP A 83 -10.37 9.98 -7.99
N TYR A 84 -9.12 9.56 -8.18
CA TYR A 84 -8.69 8.17 -7.99
C TYR A 84 -8.90 7.71 -6.55
N GLY A 85 -8.41 8.48 -5.57
CA GLY A 85 -8.57 8.14 -4.15
C GLY A 85 -10.04 8.04 -3.73
N LYS A 86 -10.89 8.91 -4.28
CA LYS A 86 -12.31 8.97 -3.91
C LYS A 86 -13.16 7.87 -4.56
N PHE A 87 -12.92 7.54 -5.83
CA PHE A 87 -13.80 6.65 -6.60
C PHE A 87 -13.17 5.35 -7.05
N PHE A 88 -11.87 5.33 -7.34
CA PHE A 88 -11.20 4.19 -7.98
C PHE A 88 -10.36 3.35 -7.03
N LEU A 89 -9.93 3.90 -5.90
CA LEU A 89 -9.08 3.18 -4.94
C LEU A 89 -9.78 1.94 -4.38
N LEU A 90 -11.04 2.07 -3.94
CA LEU A 90 -11.79 0.95 -3.35
C LEU A 90 -12.09 -0.15 -4.38
N PRO A 91 -12.61 0.15 -5.59
CA PRO A 91 -12.75 -0.86 -6.66
C PRO A 91 -11.42 -1.53 -7.01
N THR A 92 -10.34 -0.77 -7.15
CA THR A 92 -9.01 -1.31 -7.47
C THR A 92 -8.53 -2.26 -6.38
N ALA A 93 -8.69 -1.89 -5.11
CA ALA A 93 -8.35 -2.75 -3.99
C ALA A 93 -9.21 -4.02 -3.91
N ALA A 94 -10.50 -3.94 -4.28
CA ALA A 94 -11.37 -5.11 -4.39
C ALA A 94 -10.86 -6.08 -5.47
N VAL A 95 -10.53 -5.59 -6.66
CA VAL A 95 -9.96 -6.42 -7.73
C VAL A 95 -8.64 -7.05 -7.28
N ALA A 96 -7.73 -6.27 -6.68
CA ALA A 96 -6.46 -6.78 -6.16
C ALA A 96 -6.67 -7.87 -5.08
N TYR A 97 -7.68 -7.68 -4.21
CA TYR A 97 -8.02 -8.64 -3.18
C TYR A 97 -8.55 -9.96 -3.74
N PHE A 98 -9.47 -9.91 -4.71
CA PHE A 98 -9.98 -11.11 -5.35
C PHE A 98 -8.90 -11.85 -6.14
N ALA A 99 -8.03 -11.12 -6.84
CA ALA A 99 -6.89 -11.72 -7.53
C ALA A 99 -5.95 -12.44 -6.55
N TRP A 100 -5.65 -11.81 -5.40
CA TRP A 100 -4.87 -12.44 -4.34
C TRP A 100 -5.57 -13.68 -3.76
N LEU A 101 -6.87 -13.61 -3.51
CA LEU A 101 -7.65 -14.72 -2.95
C LEU A 101 -7.66 -15.94 -3.87
N ILE A 102 -7.79 -15.73 -5.19
CA ILE A 102 -7.74 -16.80 -6.19
C ILE A 102 -6.38 -17.51 -6.16
N VAL A 103 -5.28 -16.77 -6.01
CA VAL A 103 -3.95 -17.36 -5.90
C VAL A 103 -3.81 -18.14 -4.59
N ASP A 104 -4.26 -17.57 -3.47
CA ASP A 104 -4.14 -18.18 -2.13
C ASP A 104 -4.92 -19.50 -1.99
N ILE A 105 -6.12 -19.57 -2.58
CA ILE A 105 -6.97 -20.78 -2.55
C ILE A 105 -6.39 -21.90 -3.44
N ASN A 106 -5.75 -21.54 -4.55
CA ASN A 106 -5.17 -22.50 -5.49
C ASN A 106 -3.72 -22.88 -5.14
N ASP A 107 -3.20 -22.43 -4.00
CA ASP A 107 -1.85 -22.73 -3.55
C ASP A 107 -1.75 -24.20 -3.09
N PRO A 108 -1.02 -25.07 -3.81
CA PRO A 108 -0.93 -26.50 -3.51
C PRO A 108 -0.20 -26.78 -2.19
N ASP A 109 0.61 -25.83 -1.68
CA ASP A 109 1.34 -25.99 -0.43
C ASP A 109 0.45 -25.78 0.81
N LYS A 110 -0.80 -25.34 0.62
CA LYS A 110 -1.78 -25.05 1.68
C LYS A 110 -2.97 -26.04 1.74
N GLN A 111 -3.00 -27.04 0.85
CA GLN A 111 -4.03 -28.09 0.79
C GLN A 111 -3.55 -29.37 1.49
#